data_AF-A0A6B8MBF4-F1
#
_entry.id   AF-A0A6B8MBF4-F1
#
_cell.length_a   1.000
_cell.length_b   1.000
_cell.length_c   1.000
_cell.angle_alpha   90.00
_cell.angle_beta   90.00
_cell.angle_gamma   90.00
#
_symmetry.space_group_name_H-M   'P 1'
#
loop_
_entity.id
_entity.type
_entity.pdbx_description
1 polymer ?
#
loop_
_entity_poly.entity_id
_entity_poly.type
_entity_poly.pdbx_seq_one_letter_code
_entity_poly.pdbx_strand_id
1 'polypeptide(L)'
;MRSHYEVLGVKEDAGAREINAAYRRLAKKHHPDKGGDPASFQRVTEAYNVLKNRPVREAYDFEHKFESFLHKSNRRTLRQRIGDFLRRRAFAILSVFAFFSGILLLDWGDGINEDFNPVLLGAGCGSILLSMGFYANRRRLYEGLFDALLRAVFSILLFLFDVAMRVYLILVVAFSAVALLALLNWIKKNYLHLLPHHF
;
A
#
# COMPACT_ATOMS: atom_id res chain seq x y z
N MET A 1 10.28 20.13 -22.86
CA MET A 1 10.63 20.56 -24.25
C MET A 1 9.41 20.37 -25.13
N ARG A 2 9.43 20.85 -26.38
CA ARG A 2 8.42 20.49 -27.40
C ARG A 2 8.97 19.37 -28.29
N SER A 3 8.15 18.45 -28.75
CA SER A 3 8.61 17.39 -29.66
C SER A 3 8.87 17.93 -31.06
N HIS A 4 9.69 17.25 -31.88
CA HIS A 4 9.90 17.67 -33.26
C HIS A 4 8.60 17.62 -34.09
N TYR A 5 7.67 16.72 -33.74
CA TYR A 5 6.33 16.64 -34.33
C TYR A 5 5.50 17.89 -34.00
N GLU A 6 5.50 18.34 -32.74
CA GLU A 6 4.86 19.59 -32.31
C GLU A 6 5.45 20.82 -33.02
N VAL A 7 6.78 20.88 -33.20
CA VAL A 7 7.46 21.99 -33.89
C VAL A 7 7.06 22.09 -35.36
N LEU A 8 6.81 20.96 -36.04
CA LEU A 8 6.28 20.94 -37.41
C LEU A 8 4.74 21.07 -37.49
N GLY A 9 4.04 20.97 -36.35
CA GLY A 9 2.58 20.94 -36.31
C GLY A 9 2.00 19.71 -37.03
N VAL A 10 2.61 18.54 -36.79
CA VAL A 10 2.16 17.23 -37.29
C VAL A 10 2.02 16.26 -36.12
N LYS A 11 1.35 15.13 -36.35
CA LYS A 11 1.25 14.03 -35.39
C LYS A 11 2.51 13.13 -35.42
N GLU A 12 2.67 12.30 -34.39
CA GLU A 12 3.71 11.26 -34.31
C GLU A 12 3.54 10.14 -35.37
N ASP A 13 2.31 9.90 -35.84
CA ASP A 13 1.98 8.93 -36.91
C ASP A 13 2.25 9.48 -38.33
N ALA A 14 2.64 10.76 -38.46
CA ALA A 14 2.68 11.46 -39.74
C ALA A 14 3.67 10.85 -40.76
N GLY A 15 3.22 10.77 -42.01
CA GLY A 15 4.00 10.23 -43.12
C GLY A 15 5.03 11.23 -43.66
N ALA A 16 6.08 10.72 -44.33
CA ALA A 16 7.14 11.56 -44.91
C ALA A 16 6.61 12.63 -45.89
N ARG A 17 5.51 12.36 -46.61
CA ARG A 17 4.84 13.34 -47.49
C ARG A 17 4.28 14.54 -46.70
N GLU A 18 3.72 14.29 -45.52
CA GLU A 18 3.12 15.30 -44.64
C GLU A 18 4.20 16.12 -43.93
N ILE A 19 5.25 15.46 -43.43
CA ILE A 19 6.45 16.10 -42.86
C ILE A 19 7.08 17.05 -43.91
N ASN A 20 7.25 16.59 -45.14
CA ASN A 20 7.76 17.42 -46.25
C ASN A 20 6.82 18.59 -46.59
N ALA A 21 5.50 18.44 -46.45
CA ALA A 21 4.52 19.52 -46.68
C ALA A 21 4.51 20.55 -45.55
N ALA A 22 4.54 20.08 -44.29
CA ALA A 22 4.62 20.91 -43.09
C ALA A 22 5.89 21.75 -43.04
N TYR A 23 7.05 21.13 -43.32
CA TYR A 23 8.33 21.85 -43.43
C TYR A 23 8.27 22.96 -44.48
N ARG A 24 7.83 22.68 -45.72
CA ARG A 24 7.73 23.70 -46.79
C ARG A 24 6.77 24.85 -46.43
N ARG A 25 5.66 24.54 -45.76
CA ARG A 25 4.70 25.55 -45.25
C ARG A 25 5.32 26.45 -44.18
N LEU A 26 6.05 25.87 -43.22
CA LEU A 26 6.68 26.62 -42.12
C LEU A 26 7.93 27.38 -42.58
N ALA A 27 8.78 26.78 -43.41
CA ALA A 27 9.94 27.44 -44.02
C ALA A 27 9.54 28.68 -44.83
N LYS A 28 8.45 28.62 -45.62
CA LYS A 28 7.91 29.78 -46.34
C LYS A 28 7.37 30.89 -45.41
N LYS A 29 6.92 30.53 -44.19
CA LYS A 29 6.40 31.46 -43.18
C LYS A 29 7.49 32.10 -42.32
N HIS A 30 8.54 31.35 -41.99
CA HIS A 30 9.61 31.77 -41.08
C HIS A 30 10.92 32.16 -41.80
N HIS A 31 10.91 32.30 -43.13
CA HIS A 31 12.10 32.69 -43.89
C HIS A 31 12.62 34.08 -43.47
N PRO A 32 13.93 34.25 -43.22
CA PRO A 32 14.49 35.55 -42.80
C PRO A 32 14.20 36.67 -43.80
N ASP A 33 14.36 36.40 -45.10
CA ASP A 33 14.08 37.31 -46.24
C ASP A 33 12.62 37.82 -46.29
N LYS A 34 11.72 37.28 -45.46
CA LYS A 34 10.30 37.62 -45.39
C LYS A 34 9.88 38.17 -44.02
N GLY A 35 10.86 38.61 -43.21
CA GLY A 35 10.64 39.07 -41.84
C GLY A 35 10.32 37.94 -40.85
N GLY A 36 10.65 36.70 -41.19
CA GLY A 36 10.45 35.54 -40.32
C GLY A 36 11.54 35.42 -39.26
N ASP A 37 11.15 35.00 -38.05
CA ASP A 37 12.08 34.72 -36.93
C ASP A 37 13.10 33.62 -37.30
N PRO A 38 14.41 33.93 -37.35
CA PRO A 38 15.46 32.95 -37.63
C PRO A 38 15.51 31.81 -36.61
N ALA A 39 15.21 32.06 -35.33
CA ALA A 39 15.23 31.02 -34.30
C ALA A 39 14.08 30.02 -34.46
N SER A 40 12.93 30.45 -35.00
CA SER A 40 11.84 29.56 -35.42
C SER A 40 12.20 28.77 -36.67
N PHE A 41 12.87 29.41 -37.65
CA PHE A 41 13.34 28.74 -38.87
C PHE A 41 14.36 27.63 -38.55
N GLN A 42 15.31 27.90 -37.66
CA GLN A 42 16.30 26.91 -37.19
C GLN A 42 15.62 25.70 -36.54
N ARG A 43 14.72 25.91 -35.56
CA ARG A 43 13.97 24.82 -34.89
C ARG A 43 13.12 24.00 -35.86
N VAL A 44 12.48 24.63 -36.85
CA VAL A 44 11.72 23.95 -37.91
C VAL A 44 12.64 23.10 -38.81
N THR A 45 13.85 23.59 -39.10
CA THR A 45 14.83 22.89 -39.93
C THR A 45 15.47 21.71 -39.19
N GLU A 46 15.78 21.89 -37.91
CA GLU A 46 16.26 20.84 -36.99
C GLU A 46 15.24 19.70 -36.86
N ALA A 47 13.99 20.04 -36.51
CA ALA A 47 12.88 19.09 -36.42
C ALA A 47 12.64 18.33 -37.73
N TYR A 48 12.75 19.02 -38.87
CA TYR A 48 12.67 18.39 -40.18
C TYR A 48 13.85 17.44 -40.46
N ASN A 49 15.09 17.82 -40.13
CA ASN A 49 16.27 16.98 -40.37
C ASN A 49 16.21 15.67 -39.57
N VAL A 50 15.76 15.69 -38.32
CA VAL A 50 15.55 14.50 -37.49
C VAL A 50 14.43 13.61 -38.07
N LEU A 51 13.27 14.19 -38.39
CA LEU A 51 12.09 13.43 -38.80
C LEU A 51 12.09 12.97 -40.28
N LYS A 52 12.91 13.57 -41.13
CA LYS A 52 13.07 13.21 -42.55
C LYS A 52 13.77 11.87 -42.74
N ASN A 53 14.79 11.57 -41.94
CA ASN A 53 15.62 10.38 -42.13
C ASN A 53 15.13 9.22 -41.24
N ARG A 54 14.67 8.13 -41.85
CA ARG A 54 14.00 7.02 -41.16
C ARG A 54 14.77 6.46 -39.94
N PRO A 55 16.04 6.02 -40.04
CA PRO A 55 16.80 5.54 -38.88
C PRO A 55 17.01 6.61 -37.79
N VAL A 56 17.07 7.90 -38.14
CA VAL A 56 17.23 8.99 -37.16
C VAL A 56 15.91 9.24 -36.42
N ARG A 57 14.77 9.20 -37.13
CA ARG A 57 13.43 9.23 -36.54
C ARG A 57 13.21 8.02 -35.62
N GLU A 58 13.57 6.82 -36.06
CA GLU A 58 13.41 5.59 -35.26
C GLU A 58 14.26 5.63 -33.97
N ALA A 59 15.47 6.20 -34.02
CA ALA A 59 16.30 6.44 -32.83
C ALA A 59 15.68 7.50 -31.89
N TYR A 60 15.25 8.65 -32.42
CA TYR A 60 14.58 9.71 -31.65
C TYR A 60 13.29 9.21 -30.97
N ASP A 61 12.44 8.50 -31.72
CA ASP A 61 11.21 7.92 -31.21
C ASP A 61 11.48 6.88 -30.12
N PHE A 62 12.60 6.14 -30.18
CA PHE A 62 13.01 5.19 -29.15
C PHE A 62 13.51 5.90 -27.89
N GLU A 63 14.41 6.87 -28.03
CA GLU A 63 14.97 7.66 -26.92
C GLU A 63 13.87 8.39 -26.15
N HIS A 64 12.97 9.10 -26.85
CA HIS A 64 11.89 9.85 -26.22
C HIS A 64 10.89 8.92 -25.49
N LYS A 65 10.59 7.75 -26.06
CA LYS A 65 9.80 6.72 -25.38
C LYS A 65 10.54 6.18 -24.14
N PHE A 66 11.84 5.90 -24.24
CA PHE A 66 12.66 5.39 -23.15
C PHE A 66 12.72 6.36 -21.96
N GLU A 67 12.95 7.66 -22.20
CA GLU A 67 12.86 8.70 -21.16
C GLU A 67 11.48 8.69 -20.48
N SER A 68 10.40 8.64 -21.27
CA SER A 68 9.04 8.60 -20.73
C SER A 68 8.79 7.36 -19.86
N PHE A 69 9.37 6.20 -20.23
CA PHE A 69 9.32 4.97 -19.44
C PHE A 69 10.14 5.08 -18.16
N LEU A 70 11.36 5.63 -18.19
CA LEU A 70 12.18 5.85 -17.00
C LEU A 70 11.48 6.81 -16.01
N HIS A 71 10.93 7.92 -16.51
CA HIS A 71 10.20 8.90 -15.71
C HIS A 71 8.92 8.33 -15.07
N LYS A 72 8.26 7.39 -15.75
CA LYS A 72 7.08 6.66 -15.26
C LYS A 72 7.44 5.53 -14.28
N SER A 73 8.60 4.91 -14.46
CA SER A 73 9.14 3.84 -13.60
C SER A 73 9.63 4.38 -12.25
N ASN A 74 10.39 5.47 -12.25
CA ASN A 74 11.08 5.99 -11.07
C ASN A 74 10.19 6.80 -10.09
N ARG A 75 8.85 6.70 -10.20
CA ARG A 75 7.89 7.48 -9.39
C ARG A 75 7.26 6.74 -8.20
N ARG A 76 7.75 5.54 -7.83
CA ARG A 76 7.35 4.86 -6.57
C ARG A 76 8.25 5.26 -5.42
N THR A 77 7.93 6.37 -4.77
CA THR A 77 8.68 6.87 -3.60
C THR A 77 8.69 5.86 -2.45
N LEU A 78 9.74 5.88 -1.63
CA LEU A 78 9.89 4.96 -0.49
C LEU A 78 8.68 5.04 0.47
N ARG A 79 8.11 6.24 0.65
CA ARG A 79 6.89 6.51 1.40
C ARG A 79 5.66 5.72 0.90
N GLN A 80 5.51 5.54 -0.42
CA GLN A 80 4.44 4.70 -0.97
C GLN A 80 4.69 3.20 -0.69
N ARG A 81 5.94 2.73 -0.87
CA ARG A 81 6.29 1.32 -0.58
C ARG A 81 6.02 0.95 0.90
N ILE A 82 6.34 1.84 1.82
CA ILE A 82 6.11 1.65 3.27
C ILE A 82 4.60 1.72 3.59
N GLY A 83 3.86 2.66 3.01
CA GLY A 83 2.41 2.78 3.21
C GLY A 83 1.64 1.52 2.74
N ASP A 84 2.01 0.97 1.58
CA ASP A 84 1.44 -0.27 1.05
C ASP A 84 1.81 -1.50 1.89
N PHE A 85 2.96 -1.49 2.58
CA PHE A 85 3.40 -2.60 3.43
C PHE A 85 2.65 -2.62 4.78
N LEU A 86 2.56 -1.46 5.44
CA LEU A 86 1.82 -1.30 6.71
C LEU A 86 0.33 -1.64 6.53
N ARG A 87 -0.30 -1.11 5.46
CA ARG A 87 -1.72 -1.35 5.16
C ARG A 87 -2.07 -2.82 4.90
N ARG A 88 -1.09 -3.66 4.53
CA ARG A 88 -1.25 -5.13 4.37
C ARG A 88 -1.14 -5.93 5.66
N ARG A 89 -0.62 -5.35 6.75
CA ARG A 89 -0.44 -6.05 8.04
C ARG A 89 -1.35 -5.51 9.16
N ALA A 90 -1.81 -4.26 9.03
CA ALA A 90 -2.75 -3.60 9.94
C ALA A 90 -3.96 -4.45 10.36
N PHE A 91 -4.57 -5.19 9.42
CA PHE A 91 -5.75 -6.00 9.70
C PHE A 91 -5.48 -7.25 10.56
N ALA A 92 -4.32 -7.91 10.38
CA ALA A 92 -3.94 -9.07 11.20
C ALA A 92 -3.63 -8.66 12.65
N ILE A 93 -3.11 -7.45 12.82
CA ILE A 93 -2.86 -6.79 14.11
C ILE A 93 -4.20 -6.47 14.80
N LEU A 94 -5.13 -5.82 14.08
CA LEU A 94 -6.49 -5.53 14.57
C LEU A 94 -7.29 -6.79 14.94
N SER A 95 -7.19 -7.88 14.17
CA SER A 95 -7.95 -9.10 14.46
C SER A 95 -7.48 -9.83 15.71
N VAL A 96 -6.16 -9.86 15.98
CA VAL A 96 -5.63 -10.36 17.26
C VAL A 96 -6.13 -9.49 18.42
N PHE A 97 -6.39 -8.21 18.18
CA PHE A 97 -6.88 -7.32 19.22
C PHE A 97 -8.36 -7.44 19.54
N ALA A 98 -9.22 -7.56 18.53
CA ALA A 98 -10.64 -7.84 18.77
C ALA A 98 -10.82 -9.14 19.57
N PHE A 99 -9.98 -10.14 19.30
CA PHE A 99 -9.92 -11.40 20.03
C PHE A 99 -9.55 -11.19 21.52
N PHE A 100 -8.47 -10.46 21.82
CA PHE A 100 -8.07 -10.20 23.21
C PHE A 100 -9.03 -9.28 23.98
N SER A 101 -9.62 -8.29 23.31
CA SER A 101 -10.65 -7.42 23.91
C SER A 101 -11.93 -8.21 24.25
N GLY A 102 -12.33 -9.14 23.38
CA GLY A 102 -13.47 -10.03 23.62
C GLY A 102 -13.27 -10.97 24.81
N ILE A 103 -12.05 -11.47 25.03
CA ILE A 103 -11.71 -12.27 26.23
C ILE A 103 -11.83 -11.41 27.50
N LEU A 104 -11.32 -10.17 27.47
CA LEU A 104 -11.32 -9.30 28.66
C LEU A 104 -12.74 -8.83 29.06
N LEU A 105 -13.65 -8.69 28.08
CA LEU A 105 -15.07 -8.39 28.32
C LEU A 105 -15.89 -9.59 28.83
N LEU A 106 -15.35 -10.82 28.78
CA LEU A 106 -15.96 -12.00 29.41
C LEU A 106 -15.54 -12.18 30.88
N ASP A 107 -14.50 -11.47 31.32
CA ASP A 107 -13.94 -11.55 32.68
C ASP A 107 -14.45 -10.41 33.60
N TRP A 108 -14.96 -9.32 33.03
CA TRP A 108 -15.49 -8.17 33.78
C TRP A 108 -17.03 -8.11 33.79
N GLY A 109 -17.63 -9.11 34.42
CA GLY A 109 -19.05 -9.15 34.77
C GLY A 109 -19.26 -9.88 36.09
N ASP A 110 -19.68 -9.16 37.13
CA ASP A 110 -19.97 -9.74 38.45
C ASP A 110 -21.14 -10.72 38.39
N GLY A 111 -20.84 -12.02 38.49
CA GLY A 111 -21.82 -13.09 38.69
C GLY A 111 -22.44 -13.62 37.41
N ILE A 112 -22.30 -14.94 37.21
CA ILE A 112 -23.21 -15.69 36.34
C ILE A 112 -24.56 -15.79 37.05
N ASN A 113 -25.51 -14.91 36.72
CA ASN A 113 -26.92 -15.05 37.03
C ASN A 113 -27.76 -14.52 35.85
N GLU A 114 -28.64 -15.38 35.32
CA GLU A 114 -29.93 -15.06 34.68
C GLU A 114 -30.03 -13.65 34.03
N ASP A 115 -29.72 -13.43 32.73
CA ASP A 115 -29.89 -14.31 31.56
C ASP A 115 -28.67 -14.33 30.61
N PHE A 116 -28.18 -15.53 30.26
CA PHE A 116 -27.03 -15.72 29.37
C PHE A 116 -27.42 -15.58 27.88
N ASN A 117 -27.53 -14.35 27.38
CA ASN A 117 -27.99 -14.07 26.02
C ASN A 117 -26.99 -14.55 24.93
N PRO A 118 -27.31 -15.57 24.11
CA PRO A 118 -26.38 -16.16 23.14
C PRO A 118 -26.00 -15.22 21.98
N VAL A 119 -26.74 -14.11 21.79
CA VAL A 119 -26.41 -13.08 20.79
C VAL A 119 -25.05 -12.44 21.07
N LEU A 120 -24.62 -12.32 22.34
CA LEU A 120 -23.32 -11.75 22.69
C LEU A 120 -22.14 -12.64 22.25
N LEU A 121 -22.25 -13.96 22.44
CA LEU A 121 -21.27 -14.92 21.90
C LEU A 121 -21.27 -14.90 20.36
N GLY A 122 -22.45 -14.76 19.75
CA GLY A 122 -22.62 -14.57 18.32
C GLY A 122 -21.89 -13.35 17.76
N ALA A 123 -21.79 -12.24 18.51
CA ALA A 123 -21.06 -11.04 18.09
C ALA A 123 -19.53 -11.30 18.00
N GLY A 124 -18.97 -12.06 18.95
CA GLY A 124 -17.57 -12.47 18.94
C GLY A 124 -17.20 -13.27 17.69
N CYS A 125 -17.92 -14.36 17.42
CA CYS A 125 -17.70 -15.18 16.21
C CYS A 125 -18.10 -14.46 14.91
N GLY A 126 -19.13 -13.61 14.95
CA GLY A 126 -19.59 -12.83 13.81
C GLY A 126 -18.53 -11.86 13.29
N SER A 127 -17.70 -11.28 14.16
CA SER A 127 -16.58 -10.41 13.76
C SER A 127 -15.49 -11.16 12.99
N ILE A 128 -15.25 -12.45 13.31
CA ILE A 128 -14.30 -13.33 12.58
C ILE A 128 -14.86 -13.69 11.20
N LEU A 129 -16.15 -14.03 11.12
CA LEU A 129 -16.84 -14.33 9.85
C LEU A 129 -16.94 -13.09 8.93
N LEU A 130 -17.19 -11.90 9.49
CA LEU A 130 -17.13 -10.64 8.76
C LEU A 130 -15.70 -10.31 8.30
N SER A 131 -14.67 -10.64 9.08
CA SER A 131 -13.26 -10.50 8.67
C SER A 131 -12.92 -11.41 7.48
N MET A 132 -13.41 -12.66 7.47
CA MET A 132 -13.35 -13.54 6.30
C MET A 132 -14.08 -12.93 5.09
N GLY A 133 -15.30 -12.42 5.28
CA GLY A 133 -16.07 -11.75 4.21
C GLY A 133 -15.37 -10.52 3.63
N PHE A 134 -14.69 -9.72 4.47
CA PHE A 134 -13.96 -8.53 4.03
C PHE A 134 -12.69 -8.89 3.22
N TYR A 135 -12.09 -10.05 3.46
CA TYR A 135 -10.98 -10.57 2.66
C TYR A 135 -11.41 -11.06 1.26
N ALA A 136 -12.69 -11.42 1.09
CA ALA A 136 -13.22 -11.91 -0.17
C ALA A 136 -13.45 -10.80 -1.21
N ASN A 137 -13.89 -9.60 -0.81
CA ASN A 137 -14.23 -8.53 -1.76
C ASN A 137 -13.03 -7.72 -2.28
N ARG A 138 -12.06 -8.40 -2.91
CA ARG A 138 -10.94 -7.76 -3.62
C ARG A 138 -11.38 -7.20 -4.99
N ARG A 139 -12.41 -6.33 -5.06
CA ARG A 139 -12.79 -5.61 -6.31
C ARG A 139 -13.71 -4.39 -6.10
N ARG A 140 -13.11 -3.19 -5.94
CA ARG A 140 -13.30 -1.96 -6.79
C ARG A 140 -13.03 -0.64 -6.03
N LEU A 141 -12.08 0.12 -6.57
CA LEU A 141 -11.95 1.60 -6.53
C LEU A 141 -11.70 2.31 -5.16
N TYR A 142 -11.22 3.56 -5.26
CA TYR A 142 -10.82 4.47 -4.18
C TYR A 142 -10.96 5.92 -4.67
N GLU A 143 -11.45 6.83 -3.84
CA GLU A 143 -11.27 8.29 -4.00
C GLU A 143 -11.00 8.93 -2.63
N GLY A 144 -10.17 9.99 -2.58
CA GLY A 144 -9.95 10.81 -1.38
C GLY A 144 -8.59 10.67 -0.64
N LEU A 145 -8.06 11.81 -0.19
CA LEU A 145 -6.82 11.91 0.62
C LEU A 145 -7.08 11.70 2.12
N PHE A 146 -8.20 12.24 2.63
CA PHE A 146 -8.61 12.16 4.03
C PHE A 146 -8.69 10.70 4.51
N ASP A 147 -9.32 9.86 3.69
CA ASP A 147 -9.46 8.41 3.87
C ASP A 147 -8.12 7.68 4.05
N ALA A 148 -7.08 8.12 3.34
CA ALA A 148 -5.75 7.52 3.45
C ALA A 148 -5.05 7.88 4.77
N LEU A 149 -5.35 9.05 5.34
CA LEU A 149 -4.80 9.53 6.60
C LEU A 149 -5.53 8.90 7.79
N LEU A 150 -6.87 8.86 7.76
CA LEU A 150 -7.70 8.22 8.78
C LEU A 150 -7.32 6.72 8.97
N ARG A 151 -7.21 5.98 7.86
CA ARG A 151 -6.78 4.56 7.87
C ARG A 151 -5.36 4.37 8.41
N ALA A 152 -4.47 5.34 8.25
CA ALA A 152 -3.09 5.28 8.76
C ALA A 152 -3.02 5.50 10.28
N VAL A 153 -3.76 6.48 10.81
CA VAL A 153 -3.84 6.73 12.26
C VAL A 153 -4.46 5.51 12.98
N PHE A 154 -5.57 4.99 12.46
CA PHE A 154 -6.24 3.81 13.01
C PHE A 154 -5.30 2.60 13.04
N SER A 155 -4.56 2.35 11.94
CA SER A 155 -3.56 1.27 11.84
C SER A 155 -2.43 1.34 12.88
N ILE A 156 -2.07 2.53 13.38
CA ILE A 156 -0.97 2.70 14.34
C ILE A 156 -1.46 2.46 15.77
N LEU A 157 -2.60 3.05 16.12
CA LEU A 157 -3.23 2.87 17.44
C LEU A 157 -3.44 1.38 17.76
N LEU A 158 -3.97 0.64 16.79
CA LEU A 158 -4.25 -0.80 16.91
C LEU A 158 -2.99 -1.66 17.03
N PHE A 159 -1.83 -1.19 16.53
CA PHE A 159 -0.55 -1.90 16.68
C PHE A 159 0.09 -1.71 18.05
N LEU A 160 0.12 -0.47 18.56
CA LEU A 160 0.59 -0.20 19.92
C LEU A 160 -0.24 -0.97 20.94
N PHE A 161 -1.55 -0.96 20.73
CA PHE A 161 -2.53 -1.67 21.52
C PHE A 161 -2.34 -3.22 21.41
N ASP A 162 -2.16 -3.82 20.22
CA ASP A 162 -1.92 -5.28 20.05
C ASP A 162 -0.66 -5.77 20.80
N VAL A 163 0.42 -4.97 20.77
CA VAL A 163 1.63 -5.27 21.54
C VAL A 163 1.34 -5.27 23.06
N ALA A 164 0.47 -4.39 23.55
CA ALA A 164 0.13 -4.32 24.97
C ALA A 164 -0.59 -5.58 25.49
N MET A 165 -1.59 -6.11 24.79
CA MET A 165 -2.25 -7.35 25.24
C MET A 165 -1.37 -8.60 25.11
N ARG A 166 -0.40 -8.61 24.18
CA ARG A 166 0.62 -9.69 24.13
C ARG A 166 1.52 -9.67 25.37
N VAL A 167 1.97 -8.49 25.81
CA VAL A 167 2.75 -8.33 27.05
C VAL A 167 1.90 -8.72 28.26
N TYR A 168 0.65 -8.26 28.33
CA TYR A 168 -0.29 -8.63 29.40
C TYR A 168 -0.51 -10.15 29.49
N LEU A 169 -0.78 -10.83 28.37
CA LEU A 169 -0.96 -12.29 28.36
C LEU A 169 0.29 -13.03 28.84
N ILE A 170 1.49 -12.59 28.44
CA ILE A 170 2.75 -13.19 28.90
C ILE A 170 2.91 -13.04 30.42
N LEU A 171 2.54 -11.88 30.99
CA LEU A 171 2.56 -11.66 32.44
C LEU A 171 1.53 -12.53 33.17
N VAL A 172 0.31 -12.66 32.64
CA VAL A 172 -0.73 -13.55 33.20
C VAL A 172 -0.26 -15.00 33.20
N VAL A 173 0.24 -15.52 32.07
CA VAL A 173 0.73 -16.90 31.97
C VAL A 173 1.94 -17.14 32.90
N ALA A 174 2.86 -16.18 33.00
CA ALA A 174 3.98 -16.27 33.94
C ALA A 174 3.51 -16.31 35.40
N PHE A 175 2.53 -15.49 35.78
CA PHE A 175 1.98 -15.46 37.12
C PHE A 175 1.21 -16.75 37.45
N SER A 176 0.41 -17.26 36.52
CA SER A 176 -0.27 -18.57 36.65
C SER A 176 0.72 -19.73 36.81
N ALA A 177 1.84 -19.71 36.08
CA ALA A 177 2.88 -20.72 36.22
C ALA A 177 3.58 -20.67 37.59
N VAL A 178 3.87 -19.47 38.11
CA VAL A 178 4.43 -19.28 39.47
C VAL A 178 3.43 -19.74 40.54
N ALA A 179 2.14 -19.42 40.39
CA ALA A 179 1.09 -19.89 41.31
C ALA A 179 0.96 -21.43 41.30
N LEU A 180 1.02 -22.06 40.13
CA LEU A 180 0.98 -23.52 39.99
C LEU A 180 2.22 -24.18 40.64
N LEU A 181 3.42 -23.61 40.46
CA LEU A 181 4.64 -24.10 41.11
C LEU A 181 4.58 -23.95 42.64
N ALA A 182 4.03 -22.84 43.14
CA ALA A 182 3.80 -22.65 44.58
C ALA A 182 2.82 -23.69 45.14
N LEU A 183 1.72 -23.97 44.43
CA LEU A 183 0.74 -24.99 44.79
C LEU A 183 1.37 -26.40 44.79
N LEU A 184 2.12 -26.78 43.76
CA LEU A 184 2.82 -28.07 43.69
C LEU A 184 3.83 -28.24 44.83
N ASN A 185 4.56 -27.17 45.19
CA ASN A 185 5.49 -27.20 46.31
C ASN A 185 4.78 -27.31 47.66
N TRP A 186 3.62 -26.66 47.83
CA TRP A 186 2.76 -26.82 49.01
C TRP A 186 2.22 -28.24 49.15
N ILE A 187 1.71 -28.84 48.06
CA ILE A 187 1.26 -30.25 48.05
C ILE A 187 2.42 -31.17 48.42
N LYS A 188 3.60 -30.99 47.82
CA LYS A 188 4.82 -31.77 48.16
C LYS A 188 5.22 -31.58 49.63
N LYS A 189 5.03 -30.41 50.22
CA LYS A 189 5.35 -30.13 51.62
C LYS A 189 4.35 -30.75 52.62
N ASN A 190 3.10 -31.01 52.23
CA ASN A 190 2.06 -31.50 53.14
C ASN A 190 1.68 -32.99 52.97
N TYR A 191 1.93 -33.59 51.80
CA TYR A 191 1.43 -34.94 51.48
C TYR A 191 2.51 -35.97 51.15
N LEU A 192 3.76 -35.56 50.90
CA LEU A 192 4.83 -36.49 50.50
C LEU A 192 5.21 -37.49 51.61
N HIS A 193 4.97 -37.17 52.88
CA HIS A 193 5.17 -38.06 54.03
C HIS A 193 4.12 -39.20 54.14
N LEU A 194 3.05 -39.14 53.35
CA LEU A 194 1.97 -40.14 53.35
C LEU A 194 2.13 -41.19 52.25
N LEU A 195 3.17 -41.08 51.40
CA LEU A 195 3.53 -42.11 50.44
C LEU A 195 4.34 -43.21 51.15
N PRO A 196 3.92 -44.49 51.10
CA PRO A 196 4.64 -45.58 51.73
C PRO A 196 5.97 -45.85 51.01
N HIS A 197 7.07 -45.90 51.76
CA HIS A 197 8.38 -46.30 51.26
C HIS A 197 8.45 -47.82 51.02
N HIS A 198 7.86 -48.28 49.91
CA HIS A 198 8.10 -49.63 49.38
C HIS A 198 9.23 -49.61 48.34
N PHE A 199 10.45 -49.78 48.86
CA PHE A 199 11.71 -50.15 48.18
C PHE A 199 11.99 -49.50 46.81
#